data_AF-A0A330MJE3-F1
#
_entry.id   AF-A0A330MJE3-F1
#
_cell.length_a   1.000
_cell.length_b   1.000
_cell.length_c   1.000
_cell.angle_alpha   90.00
_cell.angle_beta   90.00
_cell.angle_gamma   90.00
#
_symmetry.space_group_name_H-M   'P 1'
#
loop_
_entity.id
_entity.type
_entity.pdbx_description
1 polymer ?
#
loop_
_entity_poly.entity_id
_entity_poly.type
_entity_poly.pdbx_seq_one_letter_code
_entity_poly.pdbx_strand_id
1 'polypeptide(L)'
;MKPTNLLLKLLFCTFIVNVFCMNAQQDNPECATLEPTTSDPAGVYSHSTDSAYFDADCEPIVLNIYFWGIKHPDGVDYFPDQAHDVLTAVASLNILYNQFNIFFKYKGFEKIQSPTLPNDPDGHFVMENTSQFSGLISWANANGYKKADAFNVYVFGWGSFGGISPGYNVTTSGVGAAGLTKATITHEIGHNLNLIHTRSSRGFNGERVTRDVNDPDYNADEAGDLVVDTAANPGYRDANGNYPYISANCTYDNDGTQVDYDGDAYIPTHEDVINVLSDAYDCMDAQSPLTNGQGIRAREAIEDDVNGLFAPTITDIASLFELYVGEYYLNGTTEPAPPLFQPGFDYRFFECSCDCPQPSNYYDTSFTYTNNSLLTISKYETDFSKITHPNHSAINLGITLCGAVLVRRCYDNYNKGPKSGSITRFNDGVLNGNVTITPKDSLGINNPYLVDELNPGLYKVEKNYDEGATQETVIFKE
;
A
#
# COMPACT_ATOMS: atom_id res chain seq x y z
N MET A 1 29.13 14.71 -45.63
CA MET A 1 30.26 14.77 -44.68
C MET A 1 30.04 13.72 -43.63
N LYS A 2 31.00 12.81 -43.41
CA LYS A 2 30.92 11.80 -42.34
C LYS A 2 31.18 12.50 -41.00
N PRO A 3 30.33 12.35 -39.97
CA PRO A 3 30.60 12.95 -38.67
C PRO A 3 31.90 12.38 -38.11
N THR A 4 32.80 13.26 -37.68
CA THR A 4 34.08 12.88 -37.10
C THR A 4 33.86 12.30 -35.70
N ASN A 5 34.70 11.34 -35.30
CA ASN A 5 34.66 10.68 -33.98
C ASN A 5 34.65 11.66 -32.78
N LEU A 6 35.05 12.91 -32.99
CA LEU A 6 35.03 13.96 -31.96
C LEU A 6 33.62 14.51 -31.71
N LEU A 7 32.79 14.63 -32.75
CA LEU A 7 31.40 15.09 -32.65
C LEU A 7 30.53 14.06 -31.92
N LEU A 8 30.77 12.77 -32.19
CA LEU A 8 30.08 11.66 -31.53
C LEU A 8 30.42 11.59 -30.03
N LYS A 9 31.69 11.82 -29.66
CA LYS A 9 32.13 11.87 -28.26
C LYS A 9 31.59 13.09 -27.51
N LEU A 10 31.49 14.26 -28.16
CA LEU A 10 30.89 15.45 -27.54
C LEU A 10 29.38 15.28 -27.29
N LEU A 11 28.66 14.69 -28.25
CA LEU A 11 27.24 14.32 -28.10
C LEU A 11 27.05 13.28 -26.99
N PHE A 12 27.94 12.30 -26.88
CA PHE A 12 27.88 11.29 -25.81
C PHE A 12 28.14 11.90 -24.43
N CYS A 13 29.10 12.84 -24.30
CA CYS A 13 29.32 13.55 -23.04
C CYS A 13 28.19 14.51 -22.68
N THR A 14 27.55 15.17 -23.65
CA THR A 14 26.36 16.00 -23.37
C THR A 14 25.11 15.18 -23.07
N PHE A 15 24.99 13.96 -23.62
CA PHE A 15 23.93 13.03 -23.24
C PHE A 15 24.16 12.48 -21.83
N ILE A 16 25.39 12.12 -21.48
CA ILE A 16 25.74 11.66 -20.13
C ILE A 16 25.51 12.76 -19.09
N VAL A 17 25.92 14.01 -19.36
CA VAL A 17 25.70 15.12 -18.42
C VAL A 17 24.22 15.52 -18.30
N ASN A 18 23.41 15.41 -19.36
CA ASN A 18 21.96 15.63 -19.25
C ASN A 18 21.23 14.46 -18.56
N VAL A 19 21.69 13.21 -18.75
CA VAL A 19 21.12 12.04 -18.07
C VAL A 19 21.46 12.04 -16.57
N PHE A 20 22.60 12.61 -16.17
CA PHE A 20 22.94 12.78 -14.75
C PHE A 20 22.36 14.06 -14.10
N CYS A 21 21.83 15.01 -14.87
CA CYS A 21 21.23 16.25 -14.35
C CYS A 21 19.70 16.31 -14.47
N MET A 22 19.03 15.25 -14.96
CA MET A 22 17.58 15.14 -14.96
C MET A 22 17.17 14.01 -14.01
N ASN A 23 16.51 14.38 -12.91
CA ASN A 23 15.97 13.55 -11.82
C ASN A 23 16.89 13.23 -10.63
N ALA A 24 17.71 14.18 -10.18
CA ALA A 24 17.96 14.24 -8.74
C ALA A 24 16.69 14.78 -8.06
N GLN A 25 15.69 13.91 -7.88
CA GLN A 25 14.67 14.15 -6.86
C GLN A 25 15.44 14.28 -5.55
N GLN A 26 15.38 15.46 -4.93
CA GLN A 26 16.00 15.63 -3.63
C GLN A 26 15.16 14.83 -2.65
N ASP A 27 15.73 13.73 -2.21
CA ASP A 27 15.19 12.91 -1.16
C ASP A 27 15.42 13.63 0.16
N ASN A 28 14.56 14.58 0.51
CA ASN A 28 14.54 15.11 1.85
C ASN A 28 13.61 14.22 2.69
N PRO A 29 14.11 13.45 3.66
CA PRO A 29 13.26 12.62 4.50
C PRO A 29 12.60 13.41 5.66
N GLU A 30 12.94 14.69 5.85
CA GLU A 30 12.42 15.51 6.94
C GLU A 30 10.91 15.71 6.84
N CYS A 31 10.22 15.59 7.98
CA CYS A 31 8.80 15.84 8.11
C CYS A 31 8.51 17.33 8.36
N ALA A 32 7.49 17.86 7.68
CA ALA A 32 7.02 19.24 7.86
C ALA A 32 5.73 19.36 8.70
N THR A 33 5.26 18.24 9.28
CA THR A 33 4.15 18.25 10.23
C THR A 33 4.51 19.10 11.43
N LEU A 34 3.66 20.07 11.75
CA LEU A 34 3.83 20.91 12.92
C LEU A 34 3.40 20.16 14.17
N GLU A 35 4.21 20.26 15.22
CA GLU A 35 3.86 19.77 16.54
C GLU A 35 2.54 20.41 17.00
N PRO A 36 1.55 19.60 17.44
CA PRO A 36 0.29 20.17 17.87
C PRO A 36 0.53 21.01 19.12
N THR A 37 -0.15 22.15 19.26
CA THR A 37 0.04 23.08 20.40
C THR A 37 -1.05 22.98 21.46
N THR A 38 -2.13 22.25 21.17
CA THR A 38 -3.27 22.04 22.08
C THR A 38 -3.13 20.72 22.83
N SER A 39 -3.27 20.74 24.16
CA SER A 39 -3.31 19.51 24.96
C SER A 39 -4.37 18.54 24.45
N ASP A 40 -4.12 17.25 24.68
CA ASP A 40 -5.09 16.21 24.35
C ASP A 40 -6.39 16.41 25.14
N PRO A 41 -7.55 16.05 24.56
CA PRO A 41 -8.80 16.09 25.31
C PRO A 41 -8.73 15.13 26.50
N ALA A 42 -9.19 15.60 27.66
CA ALA A 42 -9.14 14.82 28.89
C ALA A 42 -9.96 13.53 28.78
N GLY A 43 -9.33 12.39 29.10
CA GLY A 43 -9.99 11.08 29.16
C GLY A 43 -10.19 10.37 27.82
N VAL A 44 -9.58 10.87 26.74
CA VAL A 44 -9.61 10.21 25.43
C VAL A 44 -8.56 9.10 25.31
N TYR A 45 -7.33 9.38 25.73
CA TYR A 45 -6.23 8.43 25.61
C TYR A 45 -6.00 7.68 26.92
N SER A 46 -5.85 6.35 26.84
CA SER A 46 -5.62 5.52 28.03
C SER A 46 -4.16 5.52 28.49
N HIS A 47 -3.24 5.88 27.60
CA HIS A 47 -1.79 5.74 27.78
C HIS A 47 -1.35 4.30 28.10
N SER A 48 -2.18 3.31 27.76
CA SER A 48 -1.86 1.90 27.92
C SER A 48 -0.73 1.47 26.97
N THR A 49 0.03 0.47 27.40
CA THR A 49 1.10 -0.16 26.62
C THR A 49 0.89 -1.69 26.52
N ASP A 50 -0.25 -2.18 27.04
CA ASP A 50 -0.57 -3.60 27.08
C ASP A 50 -1.00 -4.11 25.70
N SER A 51 -0.20 -5.02 25.13
CA SER A 51 -0.52 -5.69 23.86
C SER A 51 -1.88 -6.39 23.85
N ALA A 52 -2.42 -6.79 25.01
CA ALA A 52 -3.74 -7.40 25.11
C ALA A 52 -4.87 -6.44 24.71
N TYR A 53 -4.61 -5.13 24.63
CA TYR A 53 -5.55 -4.14 24.11
C TYR A 53 -6.08 -4.53 22.73
N PHE A 54 -5.20 -5.03 21.86
CA PHE A 54 -5.58 -5.35 20.48
C PHE A 54 -6.43 -6.62 20.36
N ASP A 55 -6.39 -7.50 21.35
CA ASP A 55 -7.15 -8.75 21.40
C ASP A 55 -8.47 -8.65 22.17
N ALA A 56 -8.71 -7.54 22.90
CA ALA A 56 -9.83 -7.42 23.82
C ALA A 56 -11.20 -7.50 23.12
N ASP A 57 -11.36 -6.78 22.01
CA ASP A 57 -12.64 -6.66 21.30
C ASP A 57 -12.63 -7.32 19.91
N CYS A 58 -11.46 -7.77 19.45
CA CYS A 58 -11.27 -8.43 18.15
C CYS A 58 -11.83 -7.65 16.97
N GLU A 59 -11.92 -6.32 17.09
CA GLU A 59 -12.50 -5.44 16.09
C GLU A 59 -11.39 -4.84 15.21
N PRO A 60 -11.25 -5.32 13.96
CA PRO A 60 -10.32 -4.75 13.02
C PRO A 60 -10.84 -3.40 12.54
N ILE A 61 -9.95 -2.42 12.42
CA ILE A 61 -10.25 -1.15 11.77
C ILE A 61 -9.71 -1.23 10.35
N VAL A 62 -10.57 -1.12 9.34
CA VAL A 62 -10.13 -1.08 7.94
C VAL A 62 -10.42 0.29 7.36
N LEU A 63 -9.35 1.02 7.02
CA LEU A 63 -9.41 2.38 6.49
C LEU A 63 -9.21 2.35 4.97
N ASN A 64 -10.14 2.93 4.22
CA ASN A 64 -9.94 3.18 2.80
C ASN A 64 -8.83 4.20 2.58
N ILE A 65 -7.96 3.98 1.60
CA ILE A 65 -6.90 4.93 1.20
C ILE A 65 -6.89 5.14 -0.31
N TYR A 66 -6.70 6.40 -0.70
CA TYR A 66 -6.71 6.86 -2.09
C TYR A 66 -5.57 7.86 -2.34
N PHE A 67 -4.90 7.72 -3.49
CA PHE A 67 -3.72 8.51 -3.84
C PHE A 67 -3.99 9.51 -4.98
N TRP A 68 -3.49 10.73 -4.83
CA TRP A 68 -3.61 11.81 -5.81
C TRP A 68 -2.22 12.25 -6.26
N GLY A 69 -1.79 11.79 -7.44
CA GLY A 69 -0.50 12.19 -8.04
C GLY A 69 -0.57 13.59 -8.63
N ILE A 70 0.22 14.53 -8.12
CA ILE A 70 0.27 15.90 -8.62
C ILE A 70 1.25 15.98 -9.79
N LYS A 71 0.77 16.40 -10.96
CA LYS A 71 1.61 16.66 -12.13
C LYS A 71 2.03 18.12 -12.21
N HIS A 72 3.25 18.35 -12.67
CA HIS A 72 3.76 19.69 -12.91
C HIS A 72 2.94 20.41 -14.00
N PRO A 73 2.66 21.74 -13.90
CA PRO A 73 1.80 22.48 -14.84
C PRO A 73 2.11 22.33 -16.34
N ASP A 74 3.35 22.01 -16.70
CA ASP A 74 3.77 21.74 -18.08
C ASP A 74 3.51 20.29 -18.56
N GLY A 75 2.98 19.43 -17.69
CA GLY A 75 2.66 18.03 -17.94
C GLY A 75 3.74 17.03 -17.55
N VAL A 76 4.88 17.48 -17.00
CA VAL A 76 5.93 16.56 -16.54
C VAL A 76 5.43 15.71 -15.36
N ASP A 77 5.72 14.42 -15.44
CA ASP A 77 5.31 13.39 -14.50
C ASP A 77 6.54 12.80 -13.81
N TYR A 78 6.71 13.12 -12.53
CA TYR A 78 7.82 12.62 -11.71
C TYR A 78 7.45 11.35 -10.92
N PHE A 79 6.29 10.78 -11.28
CA PHE A 79 5.78 9.55 -10.72
C PHE A 79 5.55 8.59 -11.90
N PRO A 80 6.60 7.95 -12.45
CA PRO A 80 6.48 7.13 -13.65
C PRO A 80 5.90 5.73 -13.37
N ASP A 81 6.23 5.11 -12.23
CA ASP A 81 5.79 3.75 -11.84
C ASP A 81 4.68 3.75 -10.78
N GLN A 82 3.71 4.64 -11.00
CA GLN A 82 2.74 5.01 -9.96
C GLN A 82 1.98 3.85 -9.36
N ALA A 83 1.53 2.94 -10.20
CA ALA A 83 0.72 1.82 -9.77
C ALA A 83 1.52 0.91 -8.83
N HIS A 84 2.81 0.71 -9.12
CA HIS A 84 3.69 -0.05 -8.24
C HIS A 84 3.97 0.72 -6.95
N ASP A 85 4.39 1.98 -7.05
CA ASP A 85 4.77 2.78 -5.88
C ASP A 85 3.61 3.00 -4.88
N VAL A 86 2.38 3.25 -5.35
CA VAL A 86 1.22 3.37 -4.42
C VAL A 86 0.88 2.04 -3.76
N LEU A 87 1.04 0.92 -4.48
CA LEU A 87 0.82 -0.41 -3.90
C LEU A 87 1.92 -0.75 -2.90
N THR A 88 3.17 -0.34 -3.15
CA THR A 88 4.28 -0.44 -2.18
C THR A 88 3.97 0.37 -0.93
N ALA A 89 3.46 1.59 -1.06
CA ALA A 89 3.03 2.41 0.08
C ALA A 89 1.92 1.70 0.91
N VAL A 90 0.91 1.13 0.24
CA VAL A 90 -0.14 0.33 0.90
C VAL A 90 0.43 -0.91 1.58
N ALA A 91 1.42 -1.56 0.97
CA ALA A 91 2.11 -2.70 1.57
C ALA A 91 2.79 -2.30 2.88
N SER A 92 3.59 -1.23 2.87
CA SER A 92 4.29 -0.72 4.05
C SER A 92 3.33 -0.35 5.17
N LEU A 93 2.22 0.31 4.85
CA LEU A 93 1.18 0.64 5.83
C LEU A 93 0.59 -0.61 6.48
N ASN A 94 0.18 -1.62 5.70
CA ASN A 94 -0.36 -2.85 6.26
C ASN A 94 0.72 -3.65 7.02
N ILE A 95 1.96 -3.71 6.54
CA ILE A 95 3.06 -4.40 7.25
C ILE A 95 3.27 -3.80 8.65
N LEU A 96 3.23 -2.47 8.77
CA LEU A 96 3.44 -1.77 10.04
C LEU A 96 2.22 -1.83 10.96
N TYR A 97 1.04 -1.48 10.45
CA TYR A 97 -0.15 -1.23 11.28
C TYR A 97 -1.02 -2.47 11.55
N ASN A 98 -0.85 -3.57 10.79
CA ASN A 98 -1.65 -4.78 11.00
C ASN A 98 -1.49 -5.37 12.40
N GLN A 99 -0.34 -5.18 13.04
CA GLN A 99 -0.08 -5.65 14.42
C GLN A 99 -0.96 -4.93 15.46
N PHE A 100 -1.54 -3.77 15.11
CA PHE A 100 -2.47 -2.99 15.92
C PHE A 100 -3.93 -3.17 15.47
N ASN A 101 -4.21 -4.18 14.63
CA ASN A 101 -5.51 -4.40 14.01
C ASN A 101 -6.04 -3.17 13.24
N ILE A 102 -5.13 -2.39 12.65
CA ILE A 102 -5.43 -1.29 11.72
C ILE A 102 -4.94 -1.71 10.33
N PHE A 103 -5.84 -1.70 9.35
CA PHE A 103 -5.60 -2.14 7.99
C PHE A 103 -5.95 -1.03 7.00
N PHE A 104 -5.26 -0.99 5.86
CA PHE A 104 -5.50 -0.01 4.82
C PHE A 104 -6.00 -0.68 3.54
N LYS A 105 -7.25 -0.41 3.15
CA LYS A 105 -7.86 -0.88 1.90
C LYS A 105 -7.53 0.08 0.77
N TYR A 106 -6.77 -0.39 -0.21
CA TYR A 106 -6.48 0.40 -1.40
C TYR A 106 -7.74 0.64 -2.25
N LYS A 107 -8.04 1.90 -2.55
CA LYS A 107 -9.20 2.31 -3.36
C LYS A 107 -8.84 2.87 -4.74
N GLY A 108 -7.56 3.09 -5.02
CA GLY A 108 -7.10 3.57 -6.31
C GLY A 108 -6.13 4.74 -6.21
N PHE A 109 -5.75 5.23 -7.38
CA PHE A 109 -5.00 6.46 -7.55
C PHE A 109 -5.48 7.19 -8.81
N GLU A 110 -5.34 8.51 -8.81
CA GLU A 110 -5.57 9.36 -9.97
C GLU A 110 -4.46 10.41 -10.07
N LYS A 111 -4.21 10.89 -11.29
CA LYS A 111 -3.26 11.98 -11.53
C LYS A 111 -4.03 13.27 -11.78
N ILE A 112 -3.65 14.34 -11.09
CA ILE A 112 -4.26 15.65 -11.25
C ILE A 112 -3.22 16.65 -11.75
N GLN A 113 -3.62 17.43 -12.75
CA GLN A 113 -2.78 18.45 -13.35
C GLN A 113 -2.75 19.68 -12.45
N SER A 114 -1.58 20.02 -11.88
CA SER A 114 -1.44 21.25 -11.11
C SER A 114 -1.68 22.47 -12.02
N PRO A 115 -2.41 23.50 -11.55
CA PRO A 115 -2.46 24.79 -12.22
C PRO A 115 -1.16 25.57 -12.02
N THR A 116 -0.88 26.51 -12.90
CA THR A 116 0.06 27.60 -12.64
C THR A 116 -0.57 28.56 -11.62
N LEU A 117 0.19 28.98 -10.61
CA LEU A 117 -0.26 29.93 -9.59
C LEU A 117 0.38 31.31 -9.81
N PRO A 118 -0.23 32.40 -9.29
CA PRO A 118 0.39 33.72 -9.36
C PRO A 118 1.74 33.74 -8.64
N ASN A 119 2.81 34.05 -9.38
CA ASN A 119 4.21 34.06 -8.92
C ASN A 119 4.81 32.68 -8.59
N ASP A 120 4.10 31.60 -8.88
CA ASP A 120 4.58 30.23 -8.68
C ASP A 120 4.24 29.42 -9.95
N PRO A 121 5.18 29.35 -10.92
CA PRO A 121 4.94 28.69 -12.19
C PRO A 121 4.80 27.17 -12.07
N ASP A 122 5.32 26.59 -10.99
CA ASP A 122 5.34 25.16 -10.73
C ASP A 122 4.07 24.71 -9.97
N GLY A 123 3.36 25.65 -9.37
CA GLY A 123 2.05 25.44 -8.74
C GLY A 123 2.12 24.49 -7.55
N HIS A 124 1.14 23.61 -7.41
CA HIS A 124 1.09 22.61 -6.34
C HIS A 124 2.03 21.41 -6.54
N PHE A 125 2.91 21.44 -7.55
CA PHE A 125 3.86 20.35 -7.78
C PHE A 125 5.09 20.45 -6.87
N VAL A 126 5.50 21.69 -6.54
CA VAL A 126 6.66 22.02 -5.69
C VAL A 126 6.16 22.45 -4.31
N MET A 127 6.73 21.88 -3.25
CA MET A 127 6.36 22.14 -1.86
C MET A 127 7.55 22.69 -1.06
N GLU A 128 7.71 24.00 -0.99
CA GLU A 128 8.80 24.64 -0.23
C GLU A 128 8.42 24.89 1.24
N ASN A 129 7.13 24.93 1.57
CA ASN A 129 6.65 25.20 2.92
C ASN A 129 5.23 24.65 3.17
N THR A 130 4.83 24.63 4.45
CA THR A 130 3.54 24.11 4.91
C THR A 130 2.33 24.89 4.38
N SER A 131 2.51 26.17 4.01
CA SER A 131 1.41 27.01 3.48
C SER A 131 1.06 26.64 2.04
N GLN A 132 2.03 26.21 1.23
CA GLN A 132 1.78 25.69 -0.12
C GLN A 132 0.99 24.38 -0.08
N PHE A 133 1.28 23.50 0.89
CA PHE A 133 0.49 22.28 1.09
C PHE A 133 -0.95 22.59 1.52
N SER A 134 -1.14 23.55 2.42
CA SER A 134 -2.48 24.05 2.78
C SER A 134 -3.23 24.61 1.55
N GLY A 135 -2.51 25.28 0.66
CA GLY A 135 -3.00 25.75 -0.64
C GLY A 135 -3.42 24.60 -1.57
N LEU A 136 -2.60 23.55 -1.66
CA LEU A 136 -2.90 22.34 -2.44
C LEU A 136 -4.18 21.68 -1.94
N ILE A 137 -4.33 21.45 -0.64
CA ILE A 137 -5.55 20.85 -0.07
C ILE A 137 -6.78 21.70 -0.40
N SER A 138 -6.67 23.02 -0.21
CA SER A 138 -7.77 23.95 -0.48
C SER A 138 -8.20 23.91 -1.96
N TRP A 139 -7.22 23.91 -2.87
CA TRP A 139 -7.47 23.80 -4.30
C TRP A 139 -8.05 22.42 -4.67
N ALA A 140 -7.48 21.34 -4.16
CA ALA A 140 -7.93 19.97 -4.41
C ALA A 140 -9.39 19.79 -3.99
N ASN A 141 -9.74 20.25 -2.79
CA ASN A 141 -11.12 20.23 -2.29
C ASN A 141 -12.08 21.03 -3.18
N ALA A 142 -11.68 22.24 -3.58
CA ALA A 142 -12.51 23.10 -4.43
C ALA A 142 -12.77 22.52 -5.84
N ASN A 143 -11.92 21.60 -6.29
CA ASN A 143 -11.99 20.98 -7.61
C ASN A 143 -12.46 19.51 -7.56
N GLY A 144 -12.90 19.01 -6.41
CA GLY A 144 -13.43 17.65 -6.26
C GLY A 144 -12.36 16.55 -6.21
N TYR A 145 -11.09 16.90 -5.99
CA TYR A 145 -9.97 15.97 -5.82
C TYR A 145 -9.81 15.54 -4.37
N LYS A 146 -10.93 15.11 -3.77
CA LYS A 146 -10.99 14.54 -2.42
C LYS A 146 -12.07 13.46 -2.39
N LYS A 147 -11.72 12.27 -1.91
CA LYS A 147 -12.66 11.20 -1.58
C LYS A 147 -13.09 11.38 -0.14
N ALA A 148 -14.40 11.52 0.11
CA ALA A 148 -14.93 11.68 1.46
C ALA A 148 -14.84 10.39 2.28
N ASP A 149 -14.77 9.25 1.60
CA ASP A 149 -14.78 7.89 2.14
C ASP A 149 -13.40 7.23 2.14
N ALA A 150 -12.31 8.01 2.12
CA ALA A 150 -10.94 7.51 2.16
C ALA A 150 -9.95 8.52 2.77
N PHE A 151 -8.82 8.02 3.26
CA PHE A 151 -7.61 8.81 3.41
C PHE A 151 -7.14 9.31 2.05
N ASN A 152 -6.87 10.59 1.94
CA ASN A 152 -6.40 11.24 0.72
C ASN A 152 -4.93 11.56 0.86
N VAL A 153 -4.09 10.83 0.12
CA VAL A 153 -2.64 11.06 0.08
C VAL A 153 -2.31 11.84 -1.19
N TYR A 154 -1.83 13.07 -1.05
CA TYR A 154 -1.39 13.90 -2.16
C TYR A 154 0.10 13.71 -2.41
N VAL A 155 0.44 13.20 -3.59
CA VAL A 155 1.81 12.86 -3.98
C VAL A 155 2.39 14.00 -4.80
N PHE A 156 3.17 14.87 -4.17
CA PHE A 156 3.84 15.98 -4.85
C PHE A 156 5.20 15.55 -5.40
N GLY A 157 5.74 16.26 -6.38
CA GLY A 157 6.93 15.79 -7.07
C GLY A 157 8.26 16.27 -6.49
N TRP A 158 8.29 17.49 -5.93
CA TRP A 158 9.46 18.00 -5.21
C TRP A 158 9.02 18.76 -3.95
N GLY A 159 9.79 18.65 -2.87
CA GLY A 159 9.59 19.47 -1.69
C GLY A 159 10.87 19.73 -0.92
N SER A 160 10.83 20.77 -0.08
CA SER A 160 11.83 21.06 0.95
C SER A 160 11.69 20.14 2.17
N PHE A 161 10.72 19.22 2.14
CA PHE A 161 10.43 18.19 3.14
C PHE A 161 9.89 16.94 2.41
N GLY A 162 9.98 15.78 3.07
CA GLY A 162 9.56 14.49 2.53
C GLY A 162 8.07 14.25 2.66
N GLY A 163 7.46 14.75 3.72
CA GLY A 163 6.04 14.56 3.99
C GLY A 163 5.46 15.58 4.95
N ILE A 164 4.13 15.59 5.00
CA ILE A 164 3.35 16.46 5.88
C ILE A 164 1.95 15.89 6.15
N SER A 165 1.54 15.92 7.40
CA SER A 165 0.15 15.87 7.85
C SER A 165 -0.29 17.29 8.24
N PRO A 166 -1.45 17.78 7.76
CA PRO A 166 -1.90 19.14 8.01
C PRO A 166 -2.43 19.34 9.45
N GLY A 167 -2.50 18.28 10.25
CA GLY A 167 -2.87 18.40 11.65
C GLY A 167 -3.31 17.10 12.30
N TYR A 168 -3.89 17.26 13.48
CA TYR A 168 -4.45 16.24 14.34
C TYR A 168 -5.78 15.69 13.81
N ASN A 169 -5.95 14.36 13.84
CA ASN A 169 -7.23 13.69 13.58
C ASN A 169 -7.82 14.08 12.22
N VAL A 170 -7.01 13.91 11.18
CA VAL A 170 -7.34 14.24 9.78
C VAL A 170 -7.01 13.08 8.87
N THR A 171 -7.73 12.98 7.75
CA THR A 171 -7.58 11.91 6.74
C THR A 171 -6.91 12.43 5.46
N THR A 172 -6.00 13.39 5.60
CA THR A 172 -5.24 13.98 4.49
C THR A 172 -3.76 13.98 4.82
N SER A 173 -2.94 13.52 3.88
CA SER A 173 -1.48 13.55 3.98
C SER A 173 -0.86 14.04 2.68
N GLY A 174 0.33 14.62 2.75
CA GLY A 174 1.17 14.97 1.63
C GLY A 174 2.48 14.21 1.72
N VAL A 175 2.89 13.57 0.63
CA VAL A 175 4.17 12.83 0.57
C VAL A 175 4.85 13.12 -0.75
N GLY A 176 6.16 13.35 -0.74
CA GLY A 176 6.95 13.47 -1.96
C GLY A 176 6.98 12.14 -2.72
N ALA A 177 7.01 12.16 -4.04
CA ALA A 177 6.98 10.94 -4.86
C ALA A 177 8.05 9.90 -4.44
N ALA A 178 9.25 10.34 -4.07
CA ALA A 178 10.33 9.46 -3.59
C ALA A 178 10.10 8.89 -2.17
N GLY A 179 9.21 9.48 -1.38
CA GLY A 179 8.87 9.06 -0.02
C GLY A 179 7.80 7.96 0.05
N LEU A 180 7.09 7.67 -1.05
CA LEU A 180 6.05 6.63 -1.07
C LEU A 180 6.59 5.21 -0.81
N THR A 181 7.83 4.95 -1.21
CA THR A 181 8.47 3.64 -1.05
C THR A 181 9.36 3.57 0.20
N LYS A 182 9.22 4.54 1.12
CA LYS A 182 10.04 4.70 2.33
C LYS A 182 9.16 4.82 3.58
N ALA A 183 9.82 4.99 4.73
CA ALA A 183 9.17 5.24 6.02
C ALA A 183 8.29 6.50 6.03
N THR A 184 8.49 7.43 5.08
CA THR A 184 7.78 8.73 5.05
C THR A 184 6.27 8.54 5.03
N ILE A 185 5.73 7.63 4.20
CA ILE A 185 4.26 7.43 4.18
C ILE A 185 3.73 6.87 5.51
N THR A 186 4.43 5.92 6.13
CA THR A 186 4.02 5.35 7.42
C THR A 186 4.12 6.38 8.54
N HIS A 187 5.13 7.25 8.48
CA HIS A 187 5.35 8.38 9.39
C HIS A 187 4.21 9.40 9.30
N GLU A 188 3.89 9.90 8.09
CA GLU A 188 2.86 10.92 7.93
C GLU A 188 1.45 10.39 8.25
N ILE A 189 1.18 9.12 7.93
CA ILE A 189 -0.07 8.47 8.37
C ILE A 189 -0.10 8.33 9.90
N GLY A 190 1.05 8.12 10.55
CA GLY A 190 1.15 8.17 12.02
C GLY A 190 0.67 9.50 12.58
N HIS A 191 1.11 10.62 11.99
CA HIS A 191 0.62 11.95 12.37
C HIS A 191 -0.88 12.15 12.13
N ASN A 192 -1.43 11.61 11.03
CA ASN A 192 -2.88 11.61 10.82
C ASN A 192 -3.61 10.93 11.99
N LEU A 193 -3.07 9.81 12.48
CA LEU A 193 -3.56 9.02 13.61
C LEU A 193 -3.16 9.58 14.98
N ASN A 194 -2.82 10.88 15.05
CA ASN A 194 -2.44 11.59 16.27
C ASN A 194 -1.18 11.05 16.98
N LEU A 195 -0.26 10.43 16.24
CA LEU A 195 1.08 10.19 16.73
C LEU A 195 1.92 11.45 16.56
N ILE A 196 2.79 11.69 17.53
CA ILE A 196 3.64 12.87 17.62
C ILE A 196 5.09 12.41 17.48
N HIS A 197 5.97 13.29 17.00
CA HIS A 197 7.39 12.94 16.93
C HIS A 197 7.91 12.60 18.33
N THR A 198 8.71 11.54 18.46
CA THR A 198 9.27 11.13 19.77
C THR A 198 10.10 12.25 20.41
N ARG A 199 10.72 13.09 19.58
CA ARG A 199 11.51 14.26 20.01
C ARG A 199 10.69 15.47 20.52
N SER A 200 9.36 15.37 20.55
CA SER A 200 8.52 16.53 20.83
C SER A 200 8.74 17.03 22.26
N SER A 201 8.57 18.33 22.48
CA SER A 201 8.82 18.98 23.77
C SER A 201 7.54 19.56 24.37
N ARG A 202 6.40 18.88 24.17
CA ARG A 202 5.15 19.30 24.80
C ARG A 202 5.32 19.34 26.33
N GLY A 203 4.83 20.42 26.93
CA GLY A 203 4.97 20.70 28.36
C GLY A 203 6.19 21.57 28.69
N PHE A 204 6.09 22.38 29.76
CA PHE A 204 7.11 23.38 30.09
C PHE A 204 8.50 22.83 30.49
N ASN A 205 8.65 21.51 30.65
CA ASN A 205 9.85 20.88 31.21
C ASN A 205 10.40 19.68 30.41
N GLY A 206 9.85 19.37 29.22
CA GLY A 206 10.25 18.18 28.46
C GLY A 206 9.86 16.87 29.16
N GLU A 207 9.90 15.77 28.41
CA GLU A 207 9.64 14.44 28.96
C GLU A 207 10.79 13.96 29.85
N ARG A 208 10.47 13.22 30.91
CA ARG A 208 11.40 12.70 31.91
C ARG A 208 11.75 11.25 31.63
N VAL A 209 12.94 10.80 31.99
CA VAL A 209 13.37 9.40 31.79
C VAL A 209 12.54 8.40 32.59
N THR A 210 12.10 8.77 33.80
CA THR A 210 11.44 7.82 34.70
C THR A 210 10.14 7.29 34.11
N ARG A 211 9.91 5.99 34.31
CA ARG A 211 8.70 5.26 33.87
C ARG A 211 7.92 4.69 35.05
N ASP A 212 8.33 5.01 36.28
CA ASP A 212 7.57 4.68 37.48
C ASP A 212 6.51 5.75 37.71
N VAL A 213 5.25 5.39 37.50
CA VAL A 213 4.09 6.28 37.71
C VAL A 213 3.97 6.85 39.13
N ASN A 214 4.71 6.32 40.11
CA ASN A 214 4.75 6.83 41.48
C ASN A 214 5.92 7.79 41.73
N ASP A 215 6.82 7.95 40.76
CA ASP A 215 7.92 8.90 40.82
C ASP A 215 7.35 10.33 40.70
N PRO A 216 7.68 11.26 41.61
CA PRO A 216 7.25 12.67 41.49
C PRO A 216 7.65 13.35 40.19
N ASP A 217 8.69 12.83 39.51
CA ASP A 217 9.18 13.35 38.24
C ASP A 217 8.60 12.59 37.02
N TYR A 218 7.68 11.65 37.20
CA TYR A 218 7.00 10.99 36.07
C TYR A 218 6.08 11.96 35.32
N ASN A 219 6.21 12.00 33.99
CA ASN A 219 5.36 12.83 33.12
C ASN A 219 5.21 12.29 31.69
N ALA A 220 5.49 11.02 31.42
CA ALA A 220 5.48 10.46 30.06
C ALA A 220 4.09 10.47 29.39
N ASP A 221 3.02 10.60 30.18
CA ASP A 221 1.63 10.75 29.73
C ASP A 221 1.21 12.21 29.49
N GLU A 222 1.98 13.19 29.98
CA GLU A 222 1.66 14.63 29.91
C GLU A 222 2.70 15.47 29.15
N ALA A 223 3.89 14.91 28.87
CA ALA A 223 4.99 15.55 28.17
C ALA A 223 5.54 14.69 27.03
N GLY A 224 6.41 15.27 26.20
CA GLY A 224 7.04 14.54 25.11
C GLY A 224 6.08 14.29 23.93
N ASP A 225 6.06 13.04 23.46
CA ASP A 225 5.13 12.55 22.45
C ASP A 225 3.81 11.98 23.03
N LEU A 226 3.68 12.01 24.37
CA LEU A 226 2.51 11.56 25.14
C LEU A 226 2.28 10.04 25.08
N VAL A 227 3.35 9.27 24.83
CA VAL A 227 3.33 7.81 24.81
C VAL A 227 4.29 7.25 25.86
N VAL A 228 3.78 6.39 26.73
CA VAL A 228 4.52 5.96 27.94
C VAL A 228 5.65 4.97 27.62
N ASP A 229 5.55 4.19 26.55
CA ASP A 229 6.56 3.18 26.17
C ASP A 229 7.56 3.65 25.11
N THR A 230 7.53 4.91 24.70
CA THR A 230 8.63 5.55 23.97
C THR A 230 9.65 6.09 24.98
N ALA A 231 10.92 6.20 24.61
CA ALA A 231 11.93 6.83 25.46
C ALA A 231 11.85 8.37 25.37
N ALA A 232 12.13 9.05 26.49
CA ALA A 232 12.16 10.51 26.57
C ALA A 232 13.22 11.09 25.62
N ASN A 233 12.83 11.57 24.45
CA ASN A 233 13.77 11.94 23.40
C ASN A 233 13.88 13.47 23.28
N PRO A 234 15.04 14.09 23.57
CA PRO A 234 15.25 15.51 23.29
C PRO A 234 15.59 15.80 21.81
N GLY A 235 15.78 14.76 20.99
CA GLY A 235 16.24 14.80 19.60
C GLY A 235 17.63 14.17 19.43
N TYR A 236 17.81 13.42 18.34
CA TYR A 236 19.09 12.81 17.98
C TYR A 236 19.97 13.69 17.10
N ARG A 237 19.36 14.71 16.47
CA ARG A 237 20.02 15.56 15.46
C ARG A 237 20.62 16.82 16.08
N ASP A 238 21.86 17.15 15.70
CA ASP A 238 22.51 18.40 16.11
C ASP A 238 22.05 19.61 15.28
N ALA A 239 22.48 20.82 15.67
CA ALA A 239 22.13 22.05 14.98
C ALA A 239 22.64 22.14 13.52
N ASN A 240 23.58 21.28 13.13
CA ASN A 240 24.10 21.19 11.76
C ASN A 240 23.38 20.11 10.93
N GLY A 241 22.42 19.41 11.53
CA GLY A 241 21.66 18.36 10.89
C GLY A 241 22.33 16.98 10.91
N ASN A 242 23.40 16.79 11.69
CA ASN A 242 24.09 15.51 11.81
C ASN A 242 23.55 14.69 12.99
N TYR A 243 23.77 13.38 12.97
CA TYR A 243 23.48 12.48 14.08
C TYR A 243 24.77 12.11 14.81
N PRO A 244 25.31 12.97 15.70
CA PRO A 244 26.66 12.81 16.27
C PRO A 244 26.87 11.52 17.06
N TYR A 245 25.78 10.89 17.52
CA TYR A 245 25.79 9.72 18.40
C TYR A 245 25.08 8.51 17.81
N ILE A 246 24.67 8.57 16.53
CA ILE A 246 24.06 7.42 15.85
C ILE A 246 25.08 6.83 14.88
N SER A 247 25.29 5.53 15.01
CA SER A 247 26.16 4.75 14.15
C SER A 247 25.58 4.54 12.76
N ALA A 248 26.40 4.08 11.82
CA ALA A 248 25.93 3.66 10.51
C ALA A 248 24.97 2.44 10.55
N ASN A 249 24.92 1.71 11.67
CA ASN A 249 23.97 0.62 11.90
C ASN A 249 22.74 1.08 12.70
N CYS A 250 22.54 2.39 12.85
CA CYS A 250 21.40 2.96 13.58
C CYS A 250 21.35 2.53 15.05
N THR A 251 22.53 2.37 15.64
CA THR A 251 22.70 2.16 17.08
C THR A 251 23.18 3.44 17.72
N TYR A 252 22.78 3.66 18.97
CA TYR A 252 23.29 4.79 19.74
C TYR A 252 24.69 4.48 20.29
N ASP A 253 25.71 5.22 19.86
CA ASP A 253 27.13 4.90 20.01
C ASP A 253 27.88 5.81 21.02
N ASN A 254 27.17 6.58 21.84
CA ASN A 254 27.81 7.40 22.88
C ASN A 254 28.32 6.52 24.05
N ASP A 255 29.49 6.85 24.62
CA ASP A 255 30.16 6.18 25.76
C ASP A 255 29.35 6.19 27.09
N GLY A 256 28.06 6.50 27.03
CA GLY A 256 27.16 6.63 28.15
C GLY A 256 26.13 7.72 27.89
N THR A 257 24.89 7.29 27.71
CA THR A 257 23.64 8.01 27.99
C THR A 257 23.32 9.28 27.18
N GLN A 258 22.16 9.28 26.51
CA GLN A 258 21.39 10.49 26.28
C GLN A 258 20.98 11.12 27.61
N VAL A 259 20.69 12.41 27.60
CA VAL A 259 20.09 13.09 28.75
C VAL A 259 18.72 13.61 28.36
N ASP A 260 17.76 13.52 29.26
CA ASP A 260 16.50 14.26 29.09
C ASP A 260 16.69 15.76 29.31
N TYR A 261 15.59 16.52 29.33
CA TYR A 261 15.61 17.97 29.54
C TYR A 261 16.10 18.41 30.93
N ASP A 262 16.09 17.53 31.93
CA ASP A 262 16.61 17.80 33.28
C ASP A 262 18.05 17.32 33.51
N GLY A 263 18.61 16.61 32.52
CA GLY A 263 19.96 16.07 32.59
C GLY A 263 20.01 14.63 33.08
N ASP A 264 18.87 13.96 33.23
CA ASP A 264 18.83 12.56 33.64
C ASP A 264 19.23 11.65 32.49
N ALA A 265 20.21 10.81 32.80
CA ALA A 265 20.94 10.02 31.84
C ALA A 265 20.23 8.68 31.54
N TYR A 266 19.99 8.35 30.26
CA TYR A 266 19.41 7.10 29.80
C TYR A 266 20.03 6.62 28.48
N ILE A 267 19.92 5.34 28.14
CA ILE A 267 20.46 4.80 26.87
C ILE A 267 19.28 4.48 25.94
N PRO A 268 19.11 5.19 24.81
CA PRO A 268 18.12 4.81 23.81
C PRO A 268 18.40 3.41 23.29
N THR A 269 17.34 2.62 23.12
CA THR A 269 17.40 1.34 22.43
C THR A 269 17.55 1.53 20.92
N HIS A 270 17.83 0.45 20.19
CA HIS A 270 17.82 0.51 18.73
C HIS A 270 16.43 0.89 18.21
N GLU A 271 15.39 0.31 18.81
CA GLU A 271 13.98 0.54 18.49
C GLU A 271 13.56 2.00 18.72
N ASP A 272 14.11 2.68 19.74
CA ASP A 272 13.88 4.12 19.95
C ASP A 272 14.47 4.97 18.82
N VAL A 273 15.63 4.57 18.29
CA VAL A 273 16.31 5.28 17.19
C VAL A 273 15.55 5.09 15.88
N ILE A 274 15.19 3.84 15.55
CA ILE A 274 14.52 3.50 14.28
C ILE A 274 13.00 3.66 14.30
N ASN A 275 12.41 4.09 15.44
CA ASN A 275 10.98 4.33 15.56
C ASN A 275 10.49 5.21 14.41
N VAL A 276 9.35 4.86 13.80
CA VAL A 276 8.88 5.56 12.60
C VAL A 276 8.52 7.03 12.87
N LEU A 277 8.35 7.47 14.13
CA LEU A 277 8.13 8.87 14.56
C LEU A 277 9.42 9.55 15.09
N SER A 278 10.57 8.89 14.96
CA SER A 278 11.88 9.42 15.35
C SER A 278 12.33 10.58 14.45
N ASP A 279 13.35 11.32 14.92
CA ASP A 279 14.05 12.34 14.13
C ASP A 279 15.36 11.83 13.52
N ALA A 280 15.70 10.56 13.72
CA ALA A 280 16.81 9.87 13.06
C ALA A 280 16.43 9.43 11.62
N TYR A 281 16.09 10.40 10.76
CA TYR A 281 15.50 10.14 9.45
C TYR A 281 16.31 9.19 8.56
N ASP A 282 17.64 9.23 8.63
CA ASP A 282 18.54 8.37 7.84
C ASP A 282 18.51 6.91 8.29
N CYS A 283 17.95 6.65 9.47
CA CYS A 283 17.83 5.34 10.08
C CYS A 283 16.45 4.72 9.94
N MET A 284 15.48 5.47 9.43
CA MET A 284 14.14 4.96 9.22
C MET A 284 14.04 4.25 7.87
N ASP A 285 13.36 3.11 7.87
CA ASP A 285 13.02 2.37 6.65
C ASP A 285 11.55 1.93 6.65
N ALA A 286 11.13 1.27 5.57
CA ALA A 286 9.74 0.82 5.43
C ALA A 286 9.29 -0.22 6.48
N GLN A 287 10.20 -0.72 7.32
CA GLN A 287 9.98 -1.70 8.38
C GLN A 287 10.23 -1.11 9.79
N SER A 288 10.59 0.18 9.89
CA SER A 288 10.70 0.92 11.15
C SER A 288 9.45 0.72 12.04
N PRO A 289 9.62 0.35 13.32
CA PRO A 289 8.51 -0.03 14.17
C PRO A 289 7.77 1.17 14.76
N LEU A 290 6.59 0.85 15.31
CA LEU A 290 5.87 1.64 16.29
C LEU A 290 5.79 0.82 17.59
N THR A 291 5.70 1.48 18.74
CA THR A 291 5.47 0.82 20.03
C THR A 291 4.01 0.39 20.19
N ASN A 292 3.71 -0.41 21.23
CA ASN A 292 2.33 -0.76 21.56
C ASN A 292 1.53 0.48 21.97
N GLY A 293 2.12 1.36 22.78
CA GLY A 293 1.48 2.61 23.20
C GLY A 293 1.14 3.52 22.02
N GLN A 294 2.02 3.62 21.02
CA GLN A 294 1.73 4.33 19.77
C GLN A 294 0.57 3.65 19.01
N GLY A 295 0.57 2.32 18.89
CA GLY A 295 -0.52 1.58 18.26
C GLY A 295 -1.88 1.76 18.95
N ILE A 296 -1.90 1.73 20.29
CA ILE A 296 -3.10 1.96 21.11
C ILE A 296 -3.61 3.38 20.90
N ARG A 297 -2.72 4.38 21.02
CA ARG A 297 -3.05 5.79 20.79
C ARG A 297 -3.63 6.03 19.40
N ALA A 298 -3.09 5.38 18.37
CA ALA A 298 -3.61 5.47 17.01
C ALA A 298 -5.05 4.93 16.90
N ARG A 299 -5.37 3.82 17.58
CA ARG A 299 -6.75 3.31 17.64
C ARG A 299 -7.69 4.24 18.39
N GLU A 300 -7.27 4.72 19.55
CA GLU A 300 -8.05 5.65 20.37
C GLU A 300 -8.33 6.96 19.61
N ALA A 301 -7.39 7.45 18.80
CA ALA A 301 -7.60 8.61 17.94
C ALA A 301 -8.66 8.37 16.85
N ILE A 302 -8.68 7.16 16.28
CA ILE A 302 -9.70 6.75 15.30
C ILE A 302 -11.08 6.63 15.97
N GLU A 303 -11.13 6.12 17.20
CA GLU A 303 -12.37 5.96 17.95
C GLU A 303 -12.94 7.30 18.46
N ASP A 304 -12.07 8.23 18.90
CA ASP A 304 -12.45 9.58 19.32
C ASP A 304 -13.03 10.40 18.16
N ASP A 305 -12.38 10.33 16.98
CA ASP A 305 -12.79 10.98 15.72
C ASP A 305 -13.40 12.38 15.93
N VAL A 306 -12.74 13.25 16.71
CA VAL A 306 -13.33 14.54 17.11
C VAL A 306 -13.68 15.45 15.93
N ASN A 307 -13.03 15.24 14.78
CA ASN A 307 -13.32 15.97 13.54
C ASN A 307 -14.36 15.28 12.65
N GLY A 308 -14.79 14.05 12.97
CA GLY A 308 -15.72 13.26 12.18
C GLY A 308 -15.17 12.85 10.81
N LEU A 309 -13.85 12.73 10.70
CA LEU A 309 -13.14 12.49 9.44
C LEU A 309 -12.73 11.02 9.27
N PHE A 310 -12.57 10.25 10.34
CA PHE A 310 -12.22 8.83 10.24
C PHE A 310 -13.42 7.95 9.95
N ALA A 311 -14.55 8.13 10.64
CA ALA A 311 -15.73 7.28 10.49
C ALA A 311 -16.18 7.08 9.03
N PRO A 312 -16.18 8.11 8.15
CA PRO A 312 -16.49 7.93 6.73
C PRO A 312 -15.50 7.06 5.95
N THR A 313 -14.25 6.96 6.41
CA THR A 313 -13.19 6.19 5.76
C THR A 313 -13.14 4.72 6.17
N ILE A 314 -13.81 4.37 7.28
CA ILE A 314 -13.87 3.01 7.78
C ILE A 314 -14.74 2.15 6.85
N THR A 315 -14.26 0.94 6.56
CA THR A 315 -14.94 -0.06 5.75
C THR A 315 -14.90 -1.44 6.42
N ASP A 316 -15.58 -2.39 5.81
CA ASP A 316 -15.69 -3.77 6.29
C ASP A 316 -14.40 -4.55 6.01
N ILE A 317 -14.00 -5.44 6.92
CA ILE A 317 -12.88 -6.38 6.71
C ILE A 317 -13.06 -7.24 5.46
N ALA A 318 -14.29 -7.51 5.04
CA ALA A 318 -14.62 -8.19 3.79
C ALA A 318 -13.95 -7.53 2.57
N SER A 319 -13.72 -6.22 2.60
CA SER A 319 -13.08 -5.45 1.52
C SER A 319 -11.62 -5.85 1.30
N LEU A 320 -10.88 -6.31 2.33
CA LEU A 320 -9.51 -6.78 2.18
C LEU A 320 -9.43 -8.07 1.34
N PHE A 321 -10.54 -8.80 1.24
CA PHE A 321 -10.68 -10.02 0.43
C PHE A 321 -11.25 -9.76 -0.97
N GLU A 322 -11.28 -8.49 -1.40
CA GLU A 322 -11.70 -8.09 -2.73
C GLU A 322 -10.49 -7.72 -3.59
N LEU A 323 -10.53 -8.16 -4.85
CA LEU A 323 -9.55 -7.74 -5.85
C LEU A 323 -9.49 -6.22 -5.96
N TYR A 324 -8.32 -5.67 -6.27
CA TYR A 324 -8.21 -4.26 -6.62
C TYR A 324 -8.26 -4.03 -8.13
N VAL A 325 -7.95 -5.05 -8.94
CA VAL A 325 -8.04 -5.04 -10.40
C VAL A 325 -8.18 -6.46 -10.94
N GLY A 326 -8.68 -6.58 -12.18
CA GLY A 326 -8.96 -7.86 -12.82
C GLY A 326 -10.36 -8.38 -12.51
N GLU A 327 -10.63 -9.61 -12.92
CA GLU A 327 -11.93 -10.22 -12.75
C GLU A 327 -11.82 -11.75 -12.64
N TYR A 328 -12.82 -12.37 -12.02
CA TYR A 328 -12.88 -13.82 -11.97
C TYR A 328 -13.40 -14.33 -13.31
N TYR A 329 -12.73 -15.35 -13.83
CA TYR A 329 -13.28 -16.10 -14.95
C TYR A 329 -14.62 -16.70 -14.53
N LEU A 330 -15.67 -16.37 -15.28
CA LEU A 330 -16.99 -16.99 -15.14
C LEU A 330 -17.10 -18.12 -16.15
N ASN A 331 -16.97 -17.74 -17.43
CA ASN A 331 -17.08 -18.59 -18.61
C ASN A 331 -16.66 -17.81 -19.88
N GLY A 332 -16.47 -18.50 -21.00
CA GLY A 332 -16.19 -17.89 -22.31
C GLY A 332 -14.80 -18.09 -22.90
N THR A 333 -14.57 -17.45 -24.05
CA THR A 333 -13.44 -17.72 -24.97
C THR A 333 -12.17 -16.94 -24.65
N THR A 334 -12.30 -15.89 -23.84
CA THR A 334 -11.24 -14.94 -23.54
C THR A 334 -10.94 -15.06 -22.05
N GLU A 335 -9.70 -15.44 -21.72
CA GLU A 335 -9.24 -15.40 -20.33
C GLU A 335 -9.15 -13.93 -19.90
N PRO A 336 -9.85 -13.53 -18.84
CA PRO A 336 -9.79 -12.18 -18.33
C PRO A 336 -8.42 -11.86 -17.73
N ALA A 337 -8.19 -10.57 -17.44
CA ALA A 337 -7.09 -10.19 -16.58
C ALA A 337 -7.24 -10.87 -15.20
N PRO A 338 -6.18 -11.49 -14.65
CA PRO A 338 -6.28 -12.26 -13.43
C PRO A 338 -6.75 -11.38 -12.26
N PRO A 339 -7.51 -11.94 -11.29
CA PRO A 339 -7.98 -11.19 -10.13
C PRO A 339 -6.79 -10.91 -9.21
N LEU A 340 -6.33 -9.65 -9.20
CA LEU A 340 -5.16 -9.20 -8.45
C LEU A 340 -5.56 -8.59 -7.09
N PHE A 341 -4.77 -8.92 -6.08
CA PHE A 341 -4.98 -8.55 -4.69
C PHE A 341 -3.87 -7.62 -4.19
N GLN A 342 -4.22 -6.73 -3.26
CA GLN A 342 -3.27 -5.74 -2.75
C GLN A 342 -2.14 -6.41 -1.94
N PRO A 343 -0.92 -5.86 -1.96
CA PRO A 343 0.19 -6.36 -1.15
C PRO A 343 0.04 -6.01 0.35
N GLY A 344 0.99 -6.46 1.17
CA GLY A 344 1.05 -6.18 2.62
C GLY A 344 0.45 -7.25 3.53
N PHE A 345 0.13 -8.43 2.98
CA PHE A 345 -0.46 -9.56 3.71
C PHE A 345 0.27 -10.87 3.43
N ASP A 346 0.30 -11.77 4.42
CA ASP A 346 0.83 -13.13 4.26
C ASP A 346 -0.25 -14.04 3.67
N TYR A 347 -0.45 -13.95 2.35
CA TYR A 347 -1.47 -14.72 1.66
C TYR A 347 -1.17 -16.22 1.69
N ARG A 348 -2.21 -17.00 2.00
CA ARG A 348 -2.27 -18.44 1.71
C ARG A 348 -3.57 -18.75 0.99
N PHE A 349 -3.44 -19.42 -0.15
CA PHE A 349 -4.58 -19.87 -0.94
C PHE A 349 -4.75 -21.37 -0.72
N PHE A 350 -5.77 -21.75 0.06
CA PHE A 350 -6.04 -23.14 0.42
C PHE A 350 -6.93 -23.79 -0.61
N GLU A 351 -6.59 -25.00 -1.04
CA GLU A 351 -7.42 -25.78 -1.96
C GLU A 351 -8.82 -25.96 -1.39
N CYS A 352 -9.84 -25.57 -2.15
CA CYS A 352 -11.22 -25.70 -1.73
C CYS A 352 -12.00 -26.73 -2.54
N SER A 353 -13.07 -27.24 -1.94
CA SER A 353 -13.91 -28.29 -2.51
C SER A 353 -15.38 -27.88 -2.32
N CYS A 354 -15.84 -26.97 -3.18
CA CYS A 354 -17.25 -26.63 -3.32
C CYS A 354 -17.58 -26.32 -4.77
N ASP A 355 -18.85 -26.41 -5.15
CA ASP A 355 -19.28 -25.98 -6.48
C ASP A 355 -19.49 -24.45 -6.47
N CYS A 356 -18.37 -23.72 -6.53
CA CYS A 356 -18.30 -22.29 -6.31
C CYS A 356 -17.74 -21.59 -7.56
N PRO A 357 -18.50 -21.52 -8.67
CA PRO A 357 -18.02 -20.98 -9.95
C PRO A 357 -17.66 -19.49 -9.88
N GLN A 358 -18.05 -18.81 -8.80
CA GLN A 358 -17.56 -17.50 -8.39
C GLN A 358 -17.11 -17.56 -6.94
N PRO A 359 -16.25 -16.62 -6.51
CA PRO A 359 -15.89 -16.52 -5.10
C PRO A 359 -17.13 -16.42 -4.25
N SER A 360 -17.23 -17.29 -3.24
CA SER A 360 -18.28 -17.24 -2.24
C SER A 360 -18.40 -15.86 -1.58
N ASN A 361 -19.56 -15.56 -1.01
CA ASN A 361 -19.71 -14.36 -0.20
C ASN A 361 -18.71 -14.39 0.97
N TYR A 362 -18.16 -13.24 1.38
CA TYR A 362 -17.25 -13.19 2.52
C TYR A 362 -17.85 -13.81 3.79
N TYR A 363 -19.14 -13.60 4.03
CA TYR A 363 -19.82 -14.10 5.23
C TYR A 363 -20.26 -15.56 5.10
N ASP A 364 -20.11 -16.18 3.92
CA ASP A 364 -20.37 -17.60 3.74
C ASP A 364 -19.16 -18.40 4.21
N THR A 365 -19.36 -19.16 5.29
CA THR A 365 -18.36 -20.05 5.89
C THR A 365 -18.74 -21.53 5.73
N SER A 366 -19.75 -21.83 4.91
CA SER A 366 -20.25 -23.20 4.71
C SER A 366 -19.42 -24.02 3.72
N PHE A 367 -18.51 -23.40 2.98
CA PHE A 367 -17.61 -24.08 2.05
C PHE A 367 -16.55 -24.91 2.79
N THR A 368 -16.01 -25.93 2.11
CA THR A 368 -14.93 -26.76 2.65
C THR A 368 -13.61 -26.47 1.94
N TYR A 369 -12.52 -26.58 2.69
CA TYR A 369 -11.16 -26.42 2.19
C TYR A 369 -10.22 -27.40 2.89
N THR A 370 -9.10 -27.70 2.26
CA THR A 370 -8.05 -28.56 2.79
C THR A 370 -6.91 -27.71 3.34
N ASN A 371 -5.96 -28.34 4.04
CA ASN A 371 -4.74 -27.68 4.48
C ASN A 371 -3.68 -27.56 3.36
N ASN A 372 -4.00 -28.01 2.14
CA ASN A 372 -3.12 -27.90 0.99
C ASN A 372 -3.11 -26.45 0.49
N SER A 373 -1.95 -25.80 0.50
CA SER A 373 -1.82 -24.44 -0.04
C SER A 373 -1.37 -24.50 -1.50
N LEU A 374 -2.20 -23.97 -2.40
CA LEU A 374 -1.92 -23.90 -3.84
C LEU A 374 -0.97 -22.75 -4.18
N LEU A 375 -1.01 -21.68 -3.37
CA LEU A 375 -0.13 -20.52 -3.50
C LEU A 375 0.07 -19.89 -2.11
N THR A 376 1.30 -19.48 -1.82
CA THR A 376 1.65 -18.68 -0.63
C THR A 376 2.44 -17.47 -1.08
N ILE A 377 2.06 -16.28 -0.62
CA ILE A 377 2.75 -15.02 -0.91
C ILE A 377 3.09 -14.35 0.43
N SER A 378 4.32 -13.87 0.55
CA SER A 378 4.78 -13.12 1.71
C SER A 378 4.21 -11.70 1.68
N LYS A 379 3.95 -11.12 2.86
CA LYS A 379 3.63 -9.68 2.98
C LYS A 379 4.69 -8.76 2.35
N TYR A 380 5.92 -9.25 2.19
CA TYR A 380 7.06 -8.56 1.57
C TYR A 380 7.24 -8.83 0.06
N GLU A 381 6.28 -9.46 -0.63
CA GLU A 381 6.34 -9.63 -2.09
C GLU A 381 6.39 -8.27 -2.79
N THR A 382 7.24 -8.14 -3.82
CA THR A 382 7.40 -6.91 -4.61
C THR A 382 6.91 -7.07 -6.05
N ASP A 383 6.74 -8.29 -6.53
CA ASP A 383 6.07 -8.57 -7.80
C ASP A 383 4.56 -8.76 -7.57
N PHE A 384 3.84 -7.64 -7.52
CA PHE A 384 2.40 -7.62 -7.25
C PHE A 384 1.56 -8.36 -8.29
N SER A 385 2.11 -8.65 -9.48
CA SER A 385 1.41 -9.44 -10.50
C SER A 385 1.21 -10.91 -10.11
N LYS A 386 1.96 -11.40 -9.10
CA LYS A 386 1.83 -12.77 -8.57
C LYS A 386 0.71 -12.92 -7.55
N ILE A 387 0.23 -11.82 -6.97
CA ILE A 387 -0.79 -11.83 -5.91
C ILE A 387 -2.17 -12.02 -6.53
N THR A 388 -2.39 -13.22 -7.04
CA THR A 388 -3.63 -13.62 -7.72
C THR A 388 -4.36 -14.65 -6.89
N HIS A 389 -5.68 -14.73 -7.05
CA HIS A 389 -6.47 -15.79 -6.42
C HIS A 389 -6.57 -17.01 -7.35
N PRO A 390 -5.87 -18.12 -7.05
CA PRO A 390 -5.89 -19.31 -7.89
C PRO A 390 -7.29 -19.92 -7.96
N ASN A 391 -7.60 -20.55 -9.09
CA ASN A 391 -8.80 -21.39 -9.18
C ASN A 391 -8.70 -22.58 -8.22
N HIS A 392 -9.84 -23.07 -7.75
CA HIS A 392 -9.96 -24.13 -6.73
C HIS A 392 -9.35 -23.74 -5.38
N SER A 393 -9.40 -22.46 -4.99
CA SER A 393 -8.81 -22.02 -3.72
C SER A 393 -9.68 -21.05 -2.93
N ALA A 394 -9.41 -20.96 -1.63
CA ALA A 394 -9.95 -20.00 -0.69
C ALA A 394 -8.80 -19.15 -0.11
N ILE A 395 -9.11 -17.91 0.24
CA ILE A 395 -8.13 -16.89 0.62
C ILE A 395 -7.95 -16.86 2.13
N ASN A 396 -6.70 -16.76 2.57
CA ASN A 396 -6.31 -16.38 3.92
C ASN A 396 -5.27 -15.27 3.81
N LEU A 397 -5.45 -14.16 4.55
CA LEU A 397 -4.56 -12.99 4.52
C LEU A 397 -3.43 -13.04 5.59
N GLY A 398 -3.36 -14.10 6.39
CA GLY A 398 -2.46 -14.18 7.55
C GLY A 398 -2.92 -13.34 8.74
N ILE A 399 -4.12 -12.74 8.68
CA ILE A 399 -4.72 -11.98 9.76
C ILE A 399 -5.31 -12.95 10.78
N THR A 400 -4.96 -12.75 12.05
CA THR A 400 -5.54 -13.48 13.19
C THR A 400 -6.36 -12.49 14.01
N LEU A 401 -7.66 -12.75 14.14
CA LEU A 401 -8.55 -11.99 15.03
C LEU A 401 -9.10 -12.95 16.07
N CYS A 402 -8.99 -12.63 17.37
CA CYS A 402 -9.49 -13.50 18.43
C CYS A 402 -8.86 -14.92 18.41
N GLY A 403 -7.61 -15.06 17.94
CA GLY A 403 -6.98 -16.37 17.73
C GLY A 403 -7.59 -17.21 16.60
N ALA A 404 -8.57 -16.67 15.86
CA ALA A 404 -9.17 -17.33 14.71
C ALA A 404 -8.55 -16.82 13.40
N VAL A 405 -8.14 -17.77 12.58
CA VAL A 405 -7.62 -17.52 11.24
C VAL A 405 -8.79 -17.42 10.26
N LEU A 406 -8.82 -16.36 9.46
CA LEU A 406 -9.93 -16.09 8.54
C LEU A 406 -9.65 -16.63 7.13
N VAL A 407 -10.11 -17.86 6.87
CA VAL A 407 -10.19 -18.42 5.50
C VAL A 407 -11.55 -18.08 4.90
N ARG A 408 -11.58 -17.44 3.73
CA ARG A 408 -12.80 -16.87 3.11
C ARG A 408 -12.77 -16.97 1.58
N ARG A 409 -13.91 -16.70 0.94
CA ARG A 409 -14.03 -16.52 -0.52
C ARG A 409 -13.54 -17.71 -1.35
N CYS A 410 -13.89 -18.96 -1.03
CA CYS A 410 -13.55 -20.07 -1.95
C CYS A 410 -14.09 -19.81 -3.37
N TYR A 411 -13.24 -20.03 -4.36
CA TYR A 411 -13.47 -19.93 -5.79
C TYR A 411 -13.03 -21.23 -6.46
N ASP A 412 -14.00 -21.97 -6.98
CA ASP A 412 -13.82 -23.28 -7.62
C ASP A 412 -14.65 -23.30 -8.92
N ASN A 413 -14.00 -22.93 -10.03
CA ASN A 413 -14.64 -22.85 -11.33
C ASN A 413 -14.10 -23.91 -12.30
N TYR A 414 -14.94 -24.91 -12.61
CA TYR A 414 -14.64 -25.95 -13.60
C TYR A 414 -14.88 -25.52 -15.07
N ASN A 415 -15.47 -24.35 -15.31
CA ASN A 415 -15.92 -23.91 -16.65
C ASN A 415 -14.81 -23.41 -17.58
N LYS A 416 -13.53 -23.63 -17.27
CA LYS A 416 -12.40 -23.13 -18.10
C LYS A 416 -12.30 -23.77 -19.49
N GLY A 417 -13.10 -24.78 -19.81
CA GLY A 417 -13.09 -25.48 -21.10
C GLY A 417 -14.46 -25.48 -21.79
N PRO A 418 -14.53 -25.41 -23.13
CA PRO A 418 -15.77 -25.65 -23.88
C PRO A 418 -16.42 -26.98 -23.50
N LYS A 419 -17.73 -26.95 -23.25
CA LYS A 419 -18.52 -28.15 -22.88
C LYS A 419 -18.75 -29.12 -24.03
N SER A 420 -18.69 -28.60 -25.25
CA SER A 420 -18.87 -29.35 -26.49
C SER A 420 -18.33 -28.55 -27.65
N GLY A 421 -18.39 -29.12 -28.85
CA GLY A 421 -18.01 -28.42 -30.07
C GLY A 421 -18.24 -29.25 -31.31
N SER A 422 -17.73 -28.78 -32.43
CA SER A 422 -17.72 -29.54 -33.68
C SER A 422 -16.45 -29.25 -34.48
N ILE A 423 -16.04 -30.24 -35.29
CA ILE A 423 -14.99 -30.08 -36.29
C ILE A 423 -15.65 -30.24 -37.65
N THR A 424 -15.65 -29.16 -38.41
CA THR A 424 -16.15 -29.13 -39.79
C THR A 424 -14.96 -29.25 -40.73
N ARG A 425 -14.81 -30.38 -41.43
CA ARG A 425 -13.84 -30.55 -42.51
C ARG A 425 -14.44 -30.04 -43.81
N PHE A 426 -13.72 -29.22 -44.56
CA PHE A 426 -14.08 -28.80 -45.92
C PHE A 426 -13.50 -29.81 -46.91
N ASN A 427 -14.36 -30.60 -47.54
CA ASN A 427 -13.96 -31.80 -48.28
C ASN A 427 -13.17 -31.50 -49.57
N ASP A 428 -13.32 -30.29 -50.11
CA ASP A 428 -12.63 -29.80 -51.29
C ASP A 428 -11.56 -28.74 -50.94
N GLY A 429 -11.30 -28.51 -49.64
CA GLY A 429 -10.34 -27.51 -49.19
C GLY A 429 -10.78 -26.06 -49.39
N VAL A 430 -12.07 -25.82 -49.65
CA VAL A 430 -12.64 -24.47 -49.84
C VAL A 430 -13.72 -24.21 -48.78
N LEU A 431 -13.75 -23.00 -48.23
CA LEU A 431 -14.79 -22.58 -47.28
C LEU A 431 -16.16 -22.49 -47.98
N ASN A 432 -16.90 -23.60 -48.02
CA ASN A 432 -18.21 -23.71 -48.66
C ASN A 432 -19.10 -24.73 -47.92
N GLY A 433 -20.22 -25.15 -48.52
CA GLY A 433 -21.16 -26.11 -47.93
C GLY A 433 -20.80 -27.59 -48.10
N ASN A 434 -19.74 -27.92 -48.84
CA ASN A 434 -19.27 -29.30 -49.05
C ASN A 434 -18.40 -29.75 -47.86
N VAL A 435 -19.09 -30.06 -46.76
CA VAL A 435 -18.43 -30.29 -45.47
C VAL A 435 -18.80 -31.63 -44.83
N THR A 436 -17.94 -32.07 -43.93
CA THR A 436 -18.23 -33.13 -42.97
C THR A 436 -18.08 -32.57 -41.56
N ILE A 437 -19.17 -32.60 -40.79
CA ILE A 437 -19.22 -32.07 -39.41
C ILE A 437 -19.13 -33.23 -38.42
N THR A 438 -18.15 -33.16 -37.52
CA THR A 438 -17.95 -34.15 -36.45
C THR A 438 -18.18 -33.47 -35.09
N PRO A 439 -19.30 -33.75 -34.40
CA PRO A 439 -19.53 -33.23 -33.06
C PRO A 439 -18.52 -33.83 -32.06
N LYS A 440 -18.18 -33.04 -31.04
CA LYS A 440 -17.30 -33.41 -29.93
C LYS A 440 -17.96 -33.05 -28.60
N ASP A 441 -17.79 -33.91 -27.61
CA ASP A 441 -18.09 -33.62 -26.21
C ASP A 441 -16.96 -32.80 -25.57
N SER A 442 -17.07 -32.48 -24.27
CA SER A 442 -16.08 -31.68 -23.56
C SER A 442 -14.69 -32.30 -23.61
N LEU A 443 -14.56 -33.62 -23.42
CA LEU A 443 -13.27 -34.30 -23.49
C LEU A 443 -12.66 -34.23 -24.90
N GLY A 444 -13.48 -34.47 -25.92
CA GLY A 444 -13.02 -34.47 -27.31
C GLY A 444 -12.64 -33.08 -27.82
N ILE A 445 -13.37 -32.03 -27.44
CA ILE A 445 -13.10 -30.66 -27.92
C ILE A 445 -11.94 -30.00 -27.16
N ASN A 446 -11.70 -30.42 -25.90
CA ASN A 446 -10.58 -29.96 -25.08
C ASN A 446 -9.33 -30.83 -25.22
N ASN A 447 -9.31 -31.84 -26.11
CA ASN A 447 -8.11 -32.65 -26.33
C ASN A 447 -6.94 -31.73 -26.78
N PRO A 448 -5.82 -31.66 -26.03
CA PRO A 448 -4.68 -30.81 -26.42
C PRO A 448 -4.06 -31.23 -27.77
N TYR A 449 -4.25 -32.49 -28.18
CA TYR A 449 -3.77 -33.03 -29.46
C TYR A 449 -4.84 -33.01 -30.56
N LEU A 450 -5.97 -32.33 -30.35
CA LEU A 450 -7.11 -32.35 -31.28
C LEU A 450 -6.69 -32.00 -32.70
N VAL A 451 -5.91 -30.94 -32.87
CA VAL A 451 -5.42 -30.48 -34.18
C VAL A 451 -4.40 -31.45 -34.75
N ASP A 452 -3.50 -31.97 -33.92
CA ASP A 452 -2.43 -32.91 -34.31
C ASP A 452 -2.97 -34.27 -34.78
N GLU A 453 -4.16 -34.66 -34.33
CA GLU A 453 -4.84 -35.88 -34.75
C GLU A 453 -5.64 -35.73 -36.06
N LEU A 454 -5.87 -34.49 -36.55
CA LEU A 454 -6.57 -34.27 -37.82
C LEU A 454 -5.74 -34.74 -39.02
N ASN A 455 -6.38 -35.28 -40.05
CA ASN A 455 -5.69 -35.51 -41.33
C ASN A 455 -5.39 -34.16 -42.03
N PRO A 456 -4.48 -34.12 -43.01
CA PRO A 456 -4.30 -32.93 -43.84
C PRO A 456 -5.62 -32.44 -44.46
N GLY A 457 -5.82 -31.12 -44.46
CA GLY A 457 -7.01 -30.47 -44.98
C GLY A 457 -7.37 -29.15 -44.30
N LEU A 458 -8.47 -28.55 -44.76
CA LEU A 458 -9.04 -27.33 -44.19
C LEU A 458 -10.19 -27.67 -43.23
N TYR A 459 -10.18 -27.06 -42.05
CA TYR A 459 -11.13 -27.32 -40.97
C TYR A 459 -11.66 -26.01 -40.36
N LYS A 460 -12.91 -26.02 -39.87
CA LYS A 460 -13.43 -25.09 -38.87
C LYS A 460 -13.64 -25.85 -37.58
N VAL A 461 -12.95 -25.46 -36.52
CA VAL A 461 -13.17 -25.94 -35.16
C VAL A 461 -14.12 -24.96 -34.48
N GLU A 462 -15.24 -25.46 -34.02
CA GLU A 462 -16.27 -24.72 -33.30
C GLU A 462 -16.32 -25.24 -31.87
N LYS A 463 -16.19 -24.35 -30.90
CA LYS A 463 -16.22 -24.65 -29.47
C LYS A 463 -17.43 -23.97 -28.85
N ASN A 464 -18.24 -24.74 -28.14
CA ASN A 464 -19.43 -24.29 -27.46
C ASN A 464 -19.17 -24.24 -25.96
N TYR A 465 -19.51 -23.12 -25.34
CA TYR A 465 -19.29 -22.89 -23.91
C TYR A 465 -20.60 -22.99 -23.14
N ASP A 466 -20.51 -23.04 -21.81
CA ASP A 466 -21.69 -23.20 -20.96
C ASP A 466 -22.67 -22.02 -21.04
N GLU A 467 -22.20 -20.79 -21.27
CA GLU A 467 -23.07 -19.62 -21.48
C GLU A 467 -23.66 -19.49 -22.89
N GLY A 468 -23.39 -20.44 -23.78
CA GLY A 468 -23.87 -20.40 -25.17
C GLY A 468 -23.01 -19.55 -26.10
N ALA A 469 -21.87 -19.03 -25.63
CA ALA A 469 -20.84 -18.47 -26.50
C ALA A 469 -20.26 -19.55 -27.41
N THR A 470 -19.87 -19.15 -28.61
CA THR A 470 -19.24 -19.98 -29.62
C THR A 470 -17.91 -19.37 -30.04
N GLN A 471 -16.83 -20.15 -29.98
CA GLN A 471 -15.55 -19.80 -30.60
C GLN A 471 -15.41 -20.60 -31.88
N GLU A 472 -15.18 -19.90 -32.99
CA GLU A 472 -14.85 -20.53 -34.27
C GLU A 472 -13.39 -20.25 -34.62
N THR A 473 -12.68 -21.27 -35.08
CA THR A 473 -11.30 -21.15 -35.56
C THR A 473 -11.15 -21.94 -36.84
N VAL A 474 -10.63 -21.30 -37.88
CA VAL A 474 -10.31 -21.97 -39.15
C VAL A 474 -8.85 -22.40 -39.12
N ILE A 475 -8.61 -23.68 -39.44
CA ILE A 475 -7.30 -24.30 -39.41
C ILE A 475 -7.04 -24.94 -40.77
N PHE A 476 -5.90 -24.60 -41.38
CA PHE A 476 -5.36 -25.33 -42.51
C PHE A 476 -4.22 -26.21 -42.01
N LYS A 477 -4.36 -27.52 -42.14
CA LYS A 477 -3.34 -28.50 -41.73
C LYS A 477 -2.71 -29.14 -42.95
N GLU A 478 -1.39 -28.98 -43.06
CA GLU A 478 -0.57 -29.53 -44.15
C GLU A 478 -0.31 -31.04 -44.00
#